data_AF-A0A356P598-F1
#
_entry.id   AF-A0A356P598-F1
#
_cell.length_a   1.000
_cell.length_b   1.000
_cell.length_c   1.000
_cell.angle_alpha   90.00
_cell.angle_beta   90.00
_cell.angle_gamma   90.00
#
_symmetry.space_group_name_H-M   'P 1'
#
loop_
_entity.id
_entity.type
_entity.pdbx_description
1 polymer ?
#
loop_
_entity_poly.entity_id
_entity_poly.type
_entity_poly.pdbx_seq_one_letter_code
_entity_poly.pdbx_strand_id
1 'polypeptide(L)'
;MKLLIFGIDAADPEIILNHRDILPNLDKMCNEGAYGRVKSLFYSCDIWTSFYTGLPPEKHGVQYLRLSNPKANQPVNSAPYYLWNTLNQQSLSFGMVEGLYTYPAPVVDGFFWSGKPRLGNDYT
;
A
#
# COMPACT_ATOMS: atom_id res chain seq x y z
N MET A 1 -13.27 -16.89 7.10
CA MET A 1 -12.15 -16.16 7.73
C MET A 1 -12.28 -14.69 7.39
N LYS A 2 -11.94 -13.76 8.29
CA LYS A 2 -11.87 -12.32 8.02
C LYS A 2 -10.44 -11.84 8.27
N LEU A 3 -9.93 -10.97 7.42
CA LEU A 3 -8.59 -10.38 7.55
C LEU A 3 -8.73 -8.87 7.73
N LEU A 4 -8.02 -8.31 8.70
CA LEU A 4 -7.90 -6.87 8.92
C LEU A 4 -6.42 -6.50 8.82
N ILE A 5 -6.13 -5.49 8.01
CA ILE A 5 -4.79 -4.98 7.78
C ILE A 5 -4.74 -3.53 8.28
N PHE A 6 -3.79 -3.23 9.16
CA PHE A 6 -3.47 -1.86 9.55
C PHE A 6 -2.18 -1.43 8.86
N GLY A 7 -2.28 -0.42 8.01
CA GLY A 7 -1.13 0.24 7.42
C GLY A 7 -0.78 1.49 8.24
N ILE A 8 0.46 1.58 8.71
CA ILE A 8 0.98 2.76 9.43
C ILE A 8 2.13 3.32 8.61
N ASP A 9 1.97 4.51 8.05
CA ASP A 9 3.03 5.18 7.28
C ASP A 9 4.18 5.62 8.20
N ALA A 10 5.41 5.55 7.70
CA ALA A 10 6.63 5.86 8.45
C ALA A 10 6.78 5.13 9.80
N ALA A 11 6.18 3.95 9.95
CA ALA A 11 6.30 3.08 11.12
C ALA A 11 7.70 2.43 11.21
N ASP A 12 8.70 3.22 11.63
CA ASP A 12 10.07 2.77 11.74
C ASP A 12 10.20 1.58 12.72
N PRO A 13 10.75 0.43 12.29
CA PRO A 13 10.85 -0.75 13.14
C PRO A 13 11.75 -0.55 14.36
N GLU A 14 12.81 0.26 14.29
CA GLU A 14 13.68 0.53 15.46
C GLU A 14 12.93 1.33 16.51
N ILE A 15 12.16 2.34 16.09
CA ILE A 15 11.32 3.12 17.02
C ILE A 15 10.31 2.19 17.69
N ILE A 16 9.60 1.36 16.92
CA ILE A 16 8.60 0.45 17.50
C ILE A 16 9.23 -0.55 18.46
N LEU A 17 10.33 -1.19 18.07
CA LEU A 17 10.95 -2.26 18.85
C LEU A 17 11.63 -1.74 20.12
N ASN A 18 12.20 -0.52 20.10
CA ASN A 18 12.84 0.09 21.27
C ASN A 18 11.83 0.69 22.27
N HIS A 19 10.58 0.89 21.86
CA HIS A 19 9.53 1.51 22.68
C HIS A 19 8.32 0.60 22.90
N ARG A 20 8.53 -0.73 22.84
CA ARG A 20 7.45 -1.72 23.05
C ARG A 20 6.77 -1.58 24.41
N ASP A 21 7.52 -1.17 25.43
CA ASP A 21 7.04 -0.95 26.80
C ASP A 21 5.92 0.10 26.89
N ILE A 22 5.92 1.10 26.00
CA ILE A 22 4.88 2.13 25.93
C ILE A 22 3.85 1.89 24.80
N LEU A 23 3.99 0.80 24.03
CA LEU A 23 3.13 0.43 22.90
C LEU A 23 2.41 -0.90 23.18
N PRO A 24 1.51 -0.97 24.17
CA PRO A 24 1.01 -2.25 24.71
C PRO A 24 0.29 -3.12 23.66
N ASN A 25 -0.39 -2.52 22.68
CA ASN A 25 -1.06 -3.28 21.63
C ASN A 25 -0.07 -3.87 20.61
N LEU A 26 0.99 -3.13 20.25
CA LEU A 26 2.05 -3.63 19.37
C LEU A 26 2.92 -4.66 20.08
N ASP A 27 3.23 -4.43 21.35
CA ASP A 27 3.95 -5.40 22.18
C ASP A 27 3.21 -6.74 22.26
N LYS A 28 1.90 -6.70 22.52
CA LYS A 28 1.05 -7.89 22.51
C LYS A 28 1.07 -8.61 21.16
N MET A 29 0.94 -7.87 20.04
CA MET A 29 1.01 -8.45 18.69
C MET A 29 2.37 -9.12 18.42
N CYS A 30 3.48 -8.53 18.90
CA CYS A 30 4.80 -9.13 18.79
C CYS A 30 4.96 -10.40 19.64
N ASN A 31 4.34 -10.46 20.83
CA ASN A 31 4.47 -11.58 21.76
C ASN A 31 3.55 -12.77 21.42
N GLU A 32 2.34 -12.50 20.92
CA GLU A 32 1.33 -13.53 20.63
C GLU A 32 1.27 -13.91 19.14
N GLY A 33 1.94 -13.14 18.28
CA GLY A 33 1.94 -13.33 16.83
C GLY A 33 3.33 -13.60 16.25
N ALA A 34 3.49 -13.27 14.96
CA ALA A 34 4.76 -13.32 14.27
C ALA A 34 5.14 -11.90 13.81
N TYR A 35 6.40 -11.52 14.00
CA TYR A 35 6.92 -10.21 13.58
C TYR A 35 8.34 -10.31 13.04
N GLY A 36 8.73 -9.31 12.25
CA GLY A 36 10.07 -9.20 11.71
C GLY A 36 10.28 -7.86 11.00
N ARG A 37 11.55 -7.46 10.84
CA ARG A 37 11.91 -6.29 10.04
C ARG A 37 11.80 -6.65 8.55
N VAL A 38 11.07 -5.84 7.78
CA VAL A 38 10.94 -6.00 6.33
C VAL A 38 11.83 -4.96 5.64
N LYS A 39 12.60 -5.39 4.63
CA LYS A 39 13.38 -4.47 3.79
C LYS A 39 12.41 -3.59 2.99
N SER A 40 12.50 -2.28 3.20
CA SER A 40 11.63 -1.30 2.54
C SER A 40 12.26 -0.70 1.28
N LEU A 41 11.45 0.07 0.54
CA LEU A 41 11.86 0.97 -0.54
C LEU A 41 12.02 2.39 0.00
N PHE A 42 12.48 3.31 -0.85
CA PHE A 42 12.75 4.69 -0.43
C PHE A 42 11.53 5.62 -0.50
N TYR A 43 10.68 5.47 -1.52
CA TYR A 43 9.56 6.39 -1.76
C TYR A 43 8.24 5.77 -1.32
N SER A 44 7.44 6.51 -0.53
CA SER A 44 6.15 6.02 -0.04
C SER A 44 5.22 5.54 -1.15
N CYS A 45 5.18 6.23 -2.31
CA CYS A 45 4.34 5.78 -3.43
C CYS A 45 4.71 4.40 -3.95
N ASP A 46 6.01 4.10 -3.99
CA ASP A 46 6.51 2.83 -4.47
C ASP A 46 6.22 1.75 -3.43
N ILE A 47 6.44 2.05 -2.13
CA ILE A 47 6.14 1.14 -1.01
C ILE A 47 4.67 0.72 -1.01
N TRP A 48 3.75 1.68 -1.01
CA TRP A 48 2.32 1.40 -0.90
C TRP A 48 1.77 0.69 -2.13
N THR A 49 2.16 1.09 -3.34
CA THR A 49 1.74 0.36 -4.54
C THR A 49 2.32 -1.05 -4.61
N SER A 50 3.58 -1.24 -4.19
CA SER A 50 4.17 -2.58 -4.05
C SER A 50 3.38 -3.42 -3.05
N PHE A 51 2.97 -2.83 -1.92
CA PHE A 51 2.15 -3.50 -0.91
C PHE A 51 0.80 -3.98 -1.47
N TYR A 52 0.12 -3.17 -2.27
CA TYR A 52 -1.17 -3.55 -2.84
C TYR A 52 -1.08 -4.55 -3.99
N THR A 53 0.04 -4.60 -4.71
CA THR A 53 0.17 -5.40 -5.94
C THR A 53 1.02 -6.66 -5.77
N GLY A 54 1.86 -6.72 -4.73
CA GLY A 54 2.87 -7.76 -4.56
C GLY A 54 3.98 -7.70 -5.61
N LEU A 55 4.08 -6.61 -6.38
CA LEU A 55 5.05 -6.41 -7.44
C LEU A 55 6.08 -5.35 -7.03
N PRO A 56 7.31 -5.38 -7.58
CA PRO A 56 8.26 -4.28 -7.40
C PRO A 56 7.93 -3.08 -8.33
N PRO A 57 8.51 -1.89 -8.07
CA PRO A 57 8.19 -0.65 -8.80
C PRO A 57 8.40 -0.72 -10.32
N GLU A 58 9.40 -1.48 -10.78
CA GLU A 58 9.64 -1.75 -12.19
C GLU A 58 8.49 -2.50 -12.88
N LYS A 59 7.69 -3.25 -12.14
CA LYS A 59 6.58 -4.06 -12.67
C LYS A 59 5.20 -3.43 -12.50
N HIS A 60 4.92 -2.76 -11.39
CA HIS A 60 3.62 -2.08 -11.20
C HIS A 60 3.56 -0.66 -11.77
N GLY A 61 4.71 -0.08 -12.14
CA GLY A 61 4.76 1.14 -12.94
C GLY A 61 4.61 2.46 -12.19
N VAL A 62 4.03 2.45 -10.99
CA VAL A 62 4.14 3.56 -10.03
C VAL A 62 5.61 3.67 -9.60
N GLN A 63 6.34 4.57 -10.24
CA GLN A 63 7.70 4.95 -9.86
C GLN A 63 7.70 6.47 -9.70
N TYR A 64 8.06 6.96 -8.53
CA TYR A 64 8.32 8.38 -8.30
C TYR A 64 9.18 9.00 -9.42
N LEU A 65 10.15 8.23 -9.94
CA LEU A 65 11.04 8.61 -11.05
C LEU A 65 10.33 9.02 -12.34
N ARG A 66 9.14 8.50 -12.65
CA ARG A 66 8.35 8.92 -13.83
C ARG A 66 7.66 10.27 -13.62
N LEU A 67 7.28 10.57 -12.38
CA LEU A 67 6.65 11.85 -12.02
C LEU A 67 7.68 12.99 -11.95
N SER A 68 8.94 12.69 -11.63
CA SER A 68 10.04 13.68 -11.61
C SER A 68 10.71 13.89 -12.98
N ASN A 69 10.46 13.06 -13.99
CA ASN A 69 11.08 13.19 -15.31
C ASN A 69 10.08 12.91 -16.45
N PRO A 70 9.58 13.95 -17.16
CA PRO A 70 8.59 13.83 -18.24
C PRO A 70 9.00 12.89 -19.38
N LYS A 71 10.30 12.58 -19.52
CA LYS A 71 10.85 11.71 -20.57
C LYS A 71 10.87 10.22 -20.20
N ALA A 72 10.55 9.85 -18.96
CA ALA A 72 10.57 8.46 -18.47
C ALA A 72 9.22 7.72 -18.68
N ASN A 73 8.29 8.32 -19.44
CA ASN A 73 6.97 7.79 -19.76
C ASN A 73 7.01 6.60 -20.74
N GLN A 74 7.68 5.52 -20.37
CA GLN A 74 7.40 4.21 -20.96
C GLN A 74 6.07 3.73 -20.36
N PRO A 75 5.04 3.39 -21.17
CA PRO A 75 3.84 2.76 -20.63
C PRO A 75 4.21 1.40 -20.02
N VAL A 76 3.69 1.11 -18.83
CA VAL A 76 3.80 -0.25 -18.28
C VAL A 76 2.73 -1.08 -18.95
N ASN A 77 3.14 -2.09 -19.72
CA ASN A 77 2.30 -2.86 -20.65
C ASN A 77 1.18 -3.69 -20.00
N SER A 78 1.01 -3.64 -18.68
CA SER A 78 -0.10 -4.28 -17.98
C SER A 78 -0.46 -3.46 -16.75
N ALA A 79 -1.73 -3.07 -16.62
CA ALA A 79 -2.24 -2.57 -15.35
C ALA A 79 -2.01 -3.67 -14.30
N PRO A 80 -1.36 -3.37 -13.15
CA PRO A 80 -1.13 -4.38 -12.14
C PRO A 80 -2.46 -4.87 -11.57
N TYR A 81 -2.57 -6.17 -11.30
CA TYR A 81 -3.65 -6.70 -10.47
C TYR A 81 -3.38 -6.29 -9.03
N TYR A 82 -4.26 -5.48 -8.48
CA TYR A 82 -4.21 -5.13 -7.07
C TYR A 82 -4.88 -6.22 -6.23
N LEU A 83 -4.55 -6.26 -4.95
CA LEU A 83 -5.10 -7.19 -3.96
C LEU A 83 -6.63 -7.28 -4.03
N TRP A 84 -7.32 -6.14 -4.16
CA TRP A 84 -8.79 -6.11 -4.25
C TRP A 84 -9.33 -6.75 -5.53
N ASN A 85 -8.62 -6.63 -6.66
CA ASN A 85 -9.02 -7.30 -7.90
C ASN A 85 -8.95 -8.82 -7.72
N THR A 86 -7.85 -9.32 -7.16
CA THR A 86 -7.65 -10.75 -6.92
C THR A 86 -8.70 -11.31 -5.95
N LEU A 87 -9.02 -10.58 -4.87
CA LEU A 87 -10.01 -11.01 -3.90
C LEU A 87 -11.42 -11.04 -4.50
N ASN A 88 -11.84 -9.99 -5.22
CA ASN A 88 -13.17 -9.96 -5.84
C ASN A 88 -13.34 -11.03 -6.94
N GLN A 89 -12.27 -11.34 -7.71
CA GLN A 89 -12.29 -12.46 -8.68
C GLN A 89 -12.56 -13.82 -8.00
N GLN A 90 -12.22 -13.94 -6.72
CA GLN A 90 -12.49 -15.12 -5.89
C GLN A 90 -13.79 -14.99 -5.07
N SER A 91 -14.66 -14.05 -5.43
CA SER A 91 -15.92 -13.75 -4.73
C SER A 91 -15.74 -13.39 -3.25
N LEU A 92 -14.58 -12.83 -2.88
CA LEU A 92 -14.32 -12.28 -1.56
C LEU A 92 -14.53 -10.77 -1.56
N SER A 93 -15.29 -10.27 -0.58
CA SER A 93 -15.50 -8.84 -0.36
C SER A 93 -14.23 -8.14 0.11
N PHE A 94 -14.02 -6.89 -0.29
CA PHE A 94 -12.89 -6.06 0.11
C PHE A 94 -13.34 -4.72 0.66
N GLY A 95 -12.67 -4.27 1.73
CA GLY A 95 -12.91 -2.98 2.39
C GLY A 95 -11.62 -2.20 2.51
N MET A 96 -11.63 -0.90 2.16
CA MET A 96 -10.49 0.00 2.35
C MET A 96 -10.95 1.37 2.85
N VAL A 97 -10.16 1.97 3.74
CA VAL A 97 -10.31 3.35 4.20
C VAL A 97 -8.97 4.07 4.11
N GLU A 98 -8.95 5.21 3.41
CA GLU A 98 -7.82 6.13 3.31
C GLU A 98 -6.50 5.45 2.87
N GLY A 99 -6.58 4.48 1.97
CA GLY A 99 -5.40 3.81 1.42
C GLY A 99 -4.49 4.81 0.69
N LEU A 100 -3.23 4.91 1.08
CA LEU A 100 -2.29 5.84 0.44
C LEU A 100 -2.09 5.48 -1.03
N TYR A 101 -2.11 6.49 -1.91
CA TYR A 101 -1.93 6.34 -3.36
C TYR A 101 -2.98 5.49 -4.07
N THR A 102 -4.24 5.56 -3.61
CA THR A 102 -5.37 4.80 -4.18
C THR A 102 -6.45 5.68 -4.83
N TYR A 103 -6.17 6.97 -5.08
CA TYR A 103 -7.07 7.83 -5.84
C TYR A 103 -6.80 7.70 -7.35
N PRO A 104 -7.85 7.65 -8.20
CA PRO A 104 -9.26 7.56 -7.85
C PRO A 104 -9.63 6.18 -7.28
N ALA A 105 -10.69 6.14 -6.45
CA ALA A 105 -11.16 4.89 -5.86
C ALA A 105 -11.51 3.84 -6.94
N PRO A 106 -11.01 2.61 -6.86
CA PRO A 106 -11.43 1.53 -7.74
C PRO A 106 -12.83 1.03 -7.37
N VAL A 107 -13.49 0.36 -8.31
CA VAL A 107 -14.71 -0.40 -8.03
C VAL A 107 -14.33 -1.72 -7.37
N VAL A 108 -14.95 -2.02 -6.23
CA VAL A 108 -14.77 -3.27 -5.49
C VAL A 108 -16.13 -3.80 -5.00
N ASP A 109 -16.24 -5.10 -4.82
CA ASP A 109 -17.31 -5.72 -4.03
C ASP A 109 -17.02 -5.49 -2.54
N GLY A 110 -17.76 -4.56 -1.93
CA GLY A 110 -17.56 -4.09 -0.55
C GLY A 110 -17.56 -2.56 -0.47
N PHE A 111 -16.51 -1.98 0.11
CA PHE A 111 -16.39 -0.51 0.23
C PHE A 111 -14.96 -0.03 -0.04
N PHE A 112 -14.83 1.15 -0.62
CA PHE A 112 -13.53 1.76 -0.88
C PHE A 112 -13.60 3.27 -0.65
N TRP A 113 -13.01 3.73 0.44
CA TRP A 113 -12.72 5.15 0.65
C TRP A 113 -11.26 5.36 0.28
N SER A 114 -11.01 5.97 -0.89
CA SER A 114 -9.64 6.18 -1.39
C SER A 114 -8.90 7.22 -0.57
N GLY A 115 -7.56 7.13 -0.59
CA GLY A 115 -6.73 8.24 -0.11
C GLY A 115 -6.99 9.54 -0.87
N LYS A 116 -6.43 10.64 -0.35
CA LYS A 116 -6.60 11.97 -0.94
C LYS A 116 -6.09 12.05 -2.40
N PRO A 117 -6.76 12.84 -3.26
CA PRO A 117 -6.21 13.22 -4.56
C PRO A 117 -4.84 13.88 -4.39
N ARG A 118 -3.94 13.70 -5.36
CA ARG A 118 -2.67 14.44 -5.36
C ARG A 118 -2.93 15.85 -5.90
N LEU A 119 -2.51 16.87 -5.16
CA LEU A 119 -2.44 18.23 -5.66
C LEU A 119 -1.24 18.33 -6.62
N GLY A 120 -1.52 18.47 -7.92
CA GLY A 120 -0.51 18.60 -8.96
C GLY A 120 -0.82 17.73 -10.17
N ASN A 121 -1.46 18.35 -11.16
CA ASN A 121 -1.90 17.79 -12.45
C ASN A 121 -2.81 16.57 -12.32
N ASP A 122 -4.08 16.89 -12.03
CA ASP A 122 -5.21 16.07 -12.43
C ASP A 122 -5.02 15.61 -13.87
N TYR A 123 -5.16 14.30 -14.06
CA TYR A 123 -5.25 13.64 -15.35
C TYR A 123 -6.39 14.29 -16.16
N THR A 124 -6.03 15.16 -17.11
CA THR A 124 -6.78 15.36 -18.35
C THR A 124 -6.22 14.44 -19.42
#